data_AF-A0A1K0FKG8-F1
#
_entry.id   AF-A0A1K0FKG8-F1
#
_cell.length_a   1.000
_cell.length_b   1.000
_cell.length_c   1.000
_cell.angle_alpha   90.00
_cell.angle_beta   90.00
_cell.angle_gamma   90.00
#
_symmetry.space_group_name_H-M   'P 1'
#
loop_
_entity.id
_entity.type
_entity.pdbx_description
1 polymer ?
#
loop_
_entity_poly.entity_id
_entity_poly.type
_entity_poly.pdbx_seq_one_letter_code
_entity_poly.pdbx_strand_id
1 'polypeptide(L)'
;MAAVAAGARSRGGLVIGIRPNGTREGASPHLSATIVTNMGEARNAIIVWSADAVIGVGGSWGTLSEIALAMRRGGIPVVALGGWRIVRADGGAVPGIRYAGTPEEAVAQALAAAGD
;
A
#
# COMPACT_ATOMS: atom_id res chain seq x y z
N MET A 1 7.62 5.30 -2.55
CA MET A 1 7.82 5.18 -1.09
C MET A 1 8.56 6.35 -0.44
N ALA A 2 9.74 6.78 -0.90
CA ALA A 2 10.49 7.88 -0.25
C ALA A 2 9.67 9.18 -0.10
N ALA A 3 8.93 9.58 -1.14
CA ALA A 3 8.06 10.76 -1.10
C ALA A 3 6.91 10.62 -0.07
N VAL A 4 6.32 9.42 0.05
CA VAL A 4 5.28 9.11 1.06
C VAL A 4 5.86 9.25 2.46
N ALA A 5 7.04 8.69 2.70
CA ALA A 5 7.73 8.80 3.99
C ALA A 5 8.03 10.26 4.34
N ALA A 6 8.58 11.04 3.40
CA ALA A 6 8.84 12.46 3.61
C ALA A 6 7.57 13.26 3.94
N GLY A 7 6.49 13.06 3.18
CA GLY A 7 5.22 13.75 3.38
C GLY A 7 4.54 13.40 4.71
N ALA A 8 4.52 12.11 5.09
CA ALA A 8 3.98 11.72 6.38
C ALA A 8 4.81 12.27 7.55
N ARG A 9 6.15 12.24 7.45
CA ARG A 9 7.03 12.79 8.48
C ARG A 9 6.96 14.29 8.62
N SER A 10 6.75 15.04 7.54
CA SER A 10 6.63 16.51 7.60
C SER A 10 5.41 16.95 8.42
N ARG A 11 4.45 16.04 8.65
CA ARG A 11 3.27 16.23 9.50
C ARG A 11 3.36 15.49 10.84
N GLY A 12 4.55 15.01 11.21
CA GLY A 12 4.77 14.29 12.48
C GLY A 12 4.26 12.86 12.51
N GLY A 13 3.86 12.29 11.36
CA GLY A 13 3.35 10.92 11.28
C GLY A 13 4.42 9.85 11.56
N LEU A 14 4.01 8.71 12.11
CA LEU A 14 4.86 7.53 12.25
C LEU A 14 4.99 6.82 10.90
N VAL A 15 6.23 6.56 10.44
CA VAL A 15 6.48 5.86 9.17
C VAL A 15 7.36 4.64 9.42
N ILE A 16 6.82 3.45 9.21
CA ILE A 16 7.56 2.19 9.35
C ILE A 16 7.90 1.66 7.95
N GLY A 17 9.18 1.44 7.67
CA GLY A 17 9.62 0.84 6.42
C GLY A 17 9.90 -0.65 6.55
N ILE A 18 9.23 -1.48 5.76
CA ILE A 18 9.45 -2.93 5.71
C ILE A 18 10.33 -3.25 4.52
N ARG A 19 11.53 -3.80 4.77
CA ARG A 19 12.58 -3.95 3.76
C ARG A 19 12.64 -5.36 3.18
N PRO A 20 12.95 -5.50 1.87
CA PRO A 20 13.17 -6.80 1.21
C PRO A 20 14.32 -7.63 1.76
N ASN A 21 15.38 -6.93 2.18
CA ASN A 21 16.71 -7.47 2.38
C ASN A 21 17.07 -7.42 3.87
N GLY A 22 18.20 -8.03 4.24
CA GLY A 22 18.71 -8.06 5.60
C GLY A 22 19.45 -6.78 6.05
N THR A 23 19.32 -5.66 5.34
CA THR A 23 20.07 -4.43 5.65
C THR A 23 19.20 -3.18 5.63
N ARG A 24 19.54 -2.21 6.48
CA ARG A 24 18.95 -0.87 6.49
C ARG A 24 19.54 0.06 5.42
N GLU A 25 20.64 -0.33 4.77
CA GLU A 25 21.33 0.47 3.77
C GLU A 25 20.38 0.88 2.63
N GLY A 26 20.40 2.15 2.21
CA GLY A 26 19.45 2.69 1.22
C GLY A 26 18.03 2.93 1.74
N ALA A 27 17.78 2.79 3.04
CA ALA A 27 16.49 3.15 3.63
C ALA A 27 16.30 4.67 3.58
N SER A 28 15.06 5.11 3.39
CA SER A 28 14.74 6.54 3.43
C SER A 28 15.10 7.12 4.80
N PRO A 29 15.76 8.30 4.86
CA PRO A 29 16.04 8.97 6.12
C PRO A 29 14.77 9.43 6.85
N HIS A 30 13.63 9.42 6.17
CA HIS A 30 12.33 9.78 6.72
C HIS A 30 11.62 8.61 7.40
N LEU A 31 12.20 7.41 7.50
CA LEU A 31 11.58 6.35 8.30
C LEU A 31 11.71 6.64 9.80
N SER A 32 10.65 6.38 10.56
CA SER A 32 10.67 6.40 12.02
C SER A 32 11.31 5.12 12.57
N ALA A 33 11.03 3.98 11.93
CA ALA A 33 11.71 2.72 12.18
C ALA A 33 11.80 1.90 10.87
N THR A 34 12.76 0.97 10.85
CA THR A 34 12.96 0.06 9.71
C THR A 34 12.92 -1.38 10.21
N ILE A 35 12.10 -2.20 9.58
CA ILE A 35 12.06 -3.65 9.78
C ILE A 35 12.78 -4.30 8.59
N VAL A 36 13.92 -4.94 8.86
CA VAL A 36 14.64 -5.75 7.87
C VAL A 36 14.11 -7.18 7.93
N THR A 37 13.75 -7.75 6.78
CA THR A 37 13.06 -9.06 6.74
C THR A 37 13.91 -10.16 6.08
N ASN A 38 14.77 -9.80 5.13
CA ASN A 38 15.46 -10.76 4.26
C ASN A 38 14.51 -11.73 3.53
N MET A 39 13.27 -11.33 3.28
CA MET A 39 12.22 -12.18 2.70
C MET A 39 12.02 -12.00 1.20
N GLY A 40 12.79 -11.13 0.53
CA GLY A 40 12.47 -10.75 -0.85
C GLY A 40 11.02 -10.26 -0.93
N GLU A 41 10.31 -10.52 -2.01
CA GLU A 41 8.91 -10.08 -2.22
C GLU A 41 7.91 -10.64 -1.20
N ALA A 42 8.25 -11.73 -0.50
CA ALA A 42 7.36 -12.30 0.51
C ALA A 42 7.09 -11.33 1.67
N ARG A 43 7.92 -10.29 1.86
CA ARG A 43 7.67 -9.21 2.84
C ARG A 43 6.36 -8.44 2.59
N ASN A 44 5.81 -8.48 1.37
CA ASN A 44 4.57 -7.80 1.03
C ASN A 44 3.40 -8.36 1.86
N ALA A 45 3.47 -9.63 2.29
CA ALA A 45 2.51 -10.20 3.22
C ALA A 45 2.54 -9.52 4.59
N ILE A 46 3.72 -9.19 5.13
CA ILE A 46 3.82 -8.45 6.39
C ILE A 46 3.15 -7.09 6.25
N ILE A 47 3.41 -6.39 5.15
CA ILE A 47 2.81 -5.07 4.88
C ILE A 47 1.28 -5.19 4.85
N VAL A 48 0.77 -6.11 4.03
CA VAL A 48 -0.67 -6.28 3.83
C VAL A 48 -1.36 -6.74 5.10
N TRP A 49 -0.81 -7.68 5.87
CA TRP A 49 -1.44 -8.19 7.10
C TRP A 49 -1.33 -7.24 8.30
N SER A 50 -0.44 -6.26 8.25
CA SER A 50 -0.30 -5.23 9.30
C SER A 50 -1.14 -3.97 9.03
N ALA A 51 -1.86 -3.90 7.91
CA ALA A 51 -2.58 -2.69 7.49
C ALA A 51 -4.07 -2.74 7.85
N ASP A 52 -4.65 -1.62 8.25
CA ASP A 52 -6.11 -1.47 8.37
C ASP A 52 -6.75 -1.04 7.03
N ALA A 53 -5.95 -0.50 6.12
CA ALA A 53 -6.32 -0.10 4.77
C ALA A 53 -5.09 -0.11 3.84
N VAL A 54 -5.29 -0.36 2.55
CA VAL A 54 -4.20 -0.31 1.54
C VAL A 54 -4.53 0.70 0.45
N ILE A 55 -3.59 1.63 0.21
CA ILE A 55 -3.64 2.56 -0.93
C ILE A 55 -2.48 2.24 -1.87
N GLY A 56 -2.79 1.65 -3.02
CA GLY A 56 -1.84 1.42 -4.11
C GLY A 56 -1.66 2.68 -4.95
N VAL A 57 -0.46 3.26 -4.94
CA VAL A 57 -0.12 4.46 -5.71
C VAL A 57 0.78 4.09 -6.89
N GLY A 58 0.35 4.43 -8.11
CA GLY A 58 1.08 4.12 -9.34
C GLY A 58 0.92 2.67 -9.81
N GLY A 59 1.67 2.30 -10.86
CA GLY A 59 1.45 1.08 -11.66
C GLY A 59 2.58 0.06 -11.67
N SER A 60 3.36 -0.09 -10.59
CA SER A 60 4.45 -1.08 -10.57
C SER A 60 3.94 -2.51 -10.33
N TRP A 61 4.67 -3.54 -10.77
CA TRP A 61 4.33 -4.94 -10.48
C TRP A 61 4.31 -5.27 -8.99
N GLY A 62 5.22 -4.67 -8.20
CA GLY A 62 5.20 -4.79 -6.75
C GLY A 62 3.90 -4.25 -6.14
N THR A 63 3.46 -3.07 -6.61
CA THR A 63 2.17 -2.47 -6.22
C THR A 63 0.99 -3.38 -6.58
N LEU A 64 0.99 -3.99 -7.77
CA LEU A 64 -0.05 -4.93 -8.16
C LEU A 64 -0.10 -6.15 -7.23
N SER A 65 1.06 -6.67 -6.85
CA SER A 65 1.16 -7.83 -5.95
C SER A 65 0.59 -7.54 -4.55
N GLU A 66 0.84 -6.33 -4.02
CA GLU A 66 0.28 -5.89 -2.74
C GLU A 66 -1.24 -5.70 -2.83
N ILE A 67 -1.74 -5.11 -3.93
CA ILE A 67 -3.19 -5.00 -4.20
C ILE A 67 -3.83 -6.38 -4.25
N ALA A 68 -3.28 -7.31 -5.02
CA ALA A 68 -3.81 -8.67 -5.15
C ALA A 68 -3.81 -9.40 -3.80
N LEU A 69 -2.75 -9.24 -3.00
CA LEU A 69 -2.64 -9.85 -1.69
C LEU A 69 -3.63 -9.24 -0.68
N ALA A 70 -3.86 -7.92 -0.72
CA ALA A 70 -4.86 -7.24 0.11
C ALA A 70 -6.28 -7.67 -0.26
N MET A 71 -6.57 -7.81 -1.56
CA MET A 71 -7.83 -8.36 -2.05
C MET A 71 -8.03 -9.82 -1.60
N ARG A 72 -6.97 -10.63 -1.58
CA ARG A 72 -7.02 -12.01 -1.07
C ARG A 72 -7.20 -12.06 0.45
N ARG A 73 -6.58 -11.14 1.20
CA ARG A 73 -6.76 -11.01 2.65
C ARG A 73 -8.22 -10.73 2.98
N GLY A 74 -8.84 -9.80 2.26
CA GLY A 74 -10.20 -9.34 2.53
C GLY A 74 -10.30 -8.58 3.87
N GLY A 75 -11.50 -8.05 4.15
CA GLY A 75 -11.78 -7.38 5.43
C GLY A 75 -11.11 -6.02 5.63
N ILE A 76 -10.39 -5.50 4.62
CA ILE A 76 -9.84 -4.14 4.64
C ILE A 76 -10.13 -3.42 3.32
N PRO A 77 -10.29 -2.09 3.32
CA PRO A 77 -10.40 -1.32 2.09
C PRO A 77 -9.09 -1.34 1.29
N VAL A 78 -9.25 -1.53 -0.03
CA VAL A 78 -8.16 -1.46 -1.01
C VAL A 78 -8.50 -0.37 -2.03
N VAL A 79 -7.65 0.64 -2.12
CA VAL A 79 -7.83 1.81 -2.99
C VAL A 79 -6.68 1.90 -3.97
N ALA A 80 -6.96 2.14 -5.25
CA ALA A 80 -5.97 2.39 -6.28
C ALA A 80 -6.01 3.87 -6.71
N LEU A 81 -4.84 4.54 -6.66
CA LEU A 81 -4.64 5.94 -7.03
C LEU A 81 -3.62 6.05 -8.16
N GLY A 82 -4.07 6.53 -9.32
CA GLY A 82 -3.19 6.86 -10.46
C GLY A 82 -2.35 5.70 -10.99
N GLY A 83 -2.91 4.48 -11.01
CA GLY A 83 -2.15 3.26 -11.26
C GLY A 83 -2.97 2.15 -11.94
N TRP A 84 -2.91 0.95 -11.38
CA TRP A 84 -3.57 -0.22 -11.92
C TRP A 84 -5.08 -0.06 -12.00
N ARG A 85 -5.66 -0.45 -13.14
CA ARG A 85 -7.08 -0.74 -13.29
C ARG A 85 -7.24 -2.20 -13.68
N ILE A 86 -7.89 -2.98 -12.82
CA ILE A 86 -7.99 -4.43 -12.98
C ILE A 86 -9.41 -4.73 -13.44
N VAL A 87 -9.50 -5.33 -14.62
CA VAL A 87 -10.74 -5.74 -15.26
C VAL A 87 -10.68 -7.22 -15.59
N ARG A 88 -11.84 -7.85 -15.67
CA ARG A 88 -11.99 -9.21 -16.19
C ARG A 88 -11.74 -9.23 -17.70
N ALA A 89 -11.61 -10.42 -18.27
CA ALA A 89 -11.38 -10.60 -19.70
C ALA A 89 -12.51 -10.01 -20.58
N ASP A 90 -13.73 -9.91 -20.05
CA ASP A 90 -14.90 -9.29 -20.69
C ASP A 90 -14.94 -7.76 -20.53
N GLY A 91 -13.92 -7.15 -19.91
CA GLY A 91 -13.87 -5.72 -19.59
C GLY A 91 -14.66 -5.33 -18.34
N GLY A 92 -15.34 -6.28 -17.68
CA GLY A 92 -16.08 -6.04 -16.45
C GLY A 92 -15.17 -5.69 -15.28
N ALA A 93 -15.67 -4.87 -14.36
CA ALA A 93 -14.90 -4.50 -13.16
C ALA A 93 -14.65 -5.70 -12.24
N VAL A 94 -13.44 -5.79 -11.68
CA VAL A 94 -13.16 -6.69 -10.57
C VAL A 94 -13.67 -6.02 -9.28
N PRO A 95 -14.57 -6.67 -8.51
CA PRO A 95 -15.16 -6.06 -7.32
C PRO A 95 -14.13 -5.88 -6.21
N GLY A 96 -14.39 -4.91 -5.34
CA GLY A 96 -13.69 -4.69 -4.07
C GLY A 96 -12.52 -3.70 -4.13
N ILE A 97 -11.89 -3.49 -5.30
CA ILE A 97 -10.93 -2.40 -5.47
C ILE A 97 -11.69 -1.10 -5.70
N ARG A 98 -11.44 -0.10 -4.85
CA ARG A 98 -11.93 1.26 -5.03
C ARG A 98 -10.93 2.05 -5.86
N TYR A 99 -11.41 2.89 -6.76
CA TYR A 99 -10.57 3.71 -7.62
C TYR A 99 -10.76 5.17 -7.23
N ALA A 100 -9.66 5.88 -7.00
CA ALA A 100 -9.66 7.29 -6.63
C ALA A 100 -8.91 8.13 -7.68
N GLY A 101 -9.46 9.30 -7.99
CA GLY A 101 -8.84 10.28 -8.89
C GLY A 101 -7.89 11.25 -8.18
N THR A 102 -8.00 11.38 -6.86
CA THR A 102 -7.18 12.30 -6.06
C THR A 102 -6.66 11.65 -4.77
N PRO A 103 -5.54 12.14 -4.21
CA PRO A 103 -5.06 11.69 -2.90
C PRO A 103 -6.09 11.85 -1.79
N GLU A 104 -6.84 12.95 -1.78
CA GLU A 104 -7.87 13.24 -0.78
C GLU A 104 -9.01 12.22 -0.83
N GLU A 105 -9.49 11.92 -2.04
CA GLU A 105 -10.48 10.88 -2.26
C GLU A 105 -9.96 9.51 -1.82
N ALA A 106 -8.71 9.19 -2.13
CA ALA A 106 -8.12 7.90 -1.76
C ALA A 106 -8.08 7.70 -0.24
N VAL A 107 -7.70 8.74 0.51
CA VAL A 107 -7.69 8.71 1.97
C VAL A 107 -9.11 8.63 2.54
N ALA A 108 -10.06 9.41 2.01
CA ALA A 108 -11.45 9.37 2.45
C ALA A 108 -12.06 7.97 2.27
N GLN A 109 -11.83 7.32 1.12
CA GLN A 109 -12.29 5.96 0.85
C GLN A 109 -11.63 4.92 1.76
N ALA A 110 -10.35 5.09 2.08
CA ALA A 110 -9.62 4.20 2.98
C ALA A 110 -10.14 4.29 4.44
N LEU A 111 -10.44 5.50 4.92
CA LEU A 111 -10.92 5.71 6.29
C LEU A 111 -12.40 5.32 6.48
N ALA A 112 -13.25 5.60 5.49
CA ALA A 112 -14.69 5.32 5.60
C ALA A 112 -15.04 3.83 5.69
N ALA A 113 -14.12 2.95 5.29
CA ALA A 113 -14.33 1.51 5.23
C ALA A 113 -13.48 0.73 6.25
N ALA A 114 -12.64 1.43 7.03
CA ALA A 114 -11.85 0.85 8.12
C ALA A 114 -12.57 0.96 9.48
N GLY A 115 -13.81 1.49 9.50
CA GLY A 115 -14.64 1.53 10.70
C GLY A 115 -15.36 0.19 10.92
N ASP A 116 -14.77 -0.66 11.75
CA ASP A 116 -15.41 -1.51 12.78
C ASP A 116 -14.32 -2.10 13.70
#